data_AF-T0ZCP1-F1
#
_entry.id   AF-T0ZCP1-F1
#
_cell.length_a   1.000
_cell.length_b   1.000
_cell.length_c   1.000
_cell.angle_alpha   90.00
_cell.angle_beta   90.00
_cell.angle_gamma   90.00
#
_symmetry.space_group_name_H-M   'P 1'
#
loop_
_entity.id
_entity.type
_entity.pdbx_description
1 polymer ?
#
loop_
_entity_poly.entity_id
_entity_poly.type
_entity_poly.pdbx_seq_one_letter_code
_entity_poly.pdbx_strand_id
1 'polypeptide(L)'
;MDLLGVADPGARAATAGKLGVAYVCLHVGIDQQMRGNDPFEALRSLVKVSPVPVAVAGGLNSETAPRAVEAGARVIIVGGAITKSEKITEATRILREALDSGKAAPSELFRRYSLDQIREAFLKVSSPNVTDAQQRKGAMHGILPRLNGPPVKVAGPAVTVRTLDGIGRSRW
;
A
#
# COMPACT_ATOMS: atom_id res chain seq x y z
N MET A 1 -13.61 17.22 -6.00
CA MET A 1 -12.51 17.78 -5.18
C MET A 1 -11.82 16.66 -4.44
N ASP A 2 -10.48 16.61 -4.42
CA ASP A 2 -9.70 15.68 -3.59
C ASP A 2 -9.48 16.26 -2.18
N LEU A 3 -9.63 15.43 -1.15
CA LEU A 3 -9.47 15.77 0.27
C LEU A 3 -8.13 15.26 0.86
N LEU A 4 -7.20 14.77 0.04
CA LEU A 4 -5.87 14.35 0.48
C LEU A 4 -5.15 15.47 1.27
N GLY A 5 -4.69 15.14 2.48
CA GLY A 5 -3.94 16.07 3.33
C GLY A 5 -4.78 17.21 3.92
N VAL A 6 -6.10 17.20 3.73
CA VAL A 6 -7.00 18.17 4.36
C VAL A 6 -7.19 17.81 5.83
N ALA A 7 -6.95 18.77 6.72
CA ALA A 7 -7.04 18.56 8.17
C ALA A 7 -8.46 18.23 8.65
N ASP A 8 -9.48 18.92 8.11
CA ASP A 8 -10.90 18.62 8.35
C ASP A 8 -11.62 18.34 7.03
N PRO A 9 -11.67 17.05 6.61
CA PRO A 9 -12.36 16.64 5.39
C PRO A 9 -13.86 16.97 5.39
N GLY A 10 -14.52 16.95 6.55
CA GLY A 10 -15.96 17.18 6.68
C GLY A 10 -16.32 18.64 6.45
N ALA A 11 -15.65 19.56 7.15
CA ALA A 11 -15.82 21.00 6.92
C ALA A 11 -15.48 21.38 5.48
N ARG A 12 -14.41 20.80 4.92
CA ARG A 12 -14.02 21.06 3.53
C ARG A 12 -15.05 20.54 2.53
N ALA A 13 -15.62 19.36 2.75
CA ALA A 13 -16.70 18.84 1.91
C ALA A 13 -17.94 19.73 1.95
N ALA A 14 -18.29 20.28 3.12
CA ALA A 14 -19.39 21.24 3.25
C ALA A 14 -19.14 22.52 2.45
N THR A 15 -17.92 23.08 2.51
CA THR A 15 -17.53 24.23 1.68
C THR A 15 -17.59 23.88 0.19
N ALA A 16 -17.04 22.74 -0.21
CA ALA A 16 -17.02 22.30 -1.60
C ALA A 16 -18.43 22.13 -2.18
N GLY A 17 -19.37 21.60 -1.38
CA GLY A 17 -20.78 21.50 -1.77
C GLY A 17 -21.42 22.86 -2.04
N LYS A 18 -21.16 23.87 -1.18
CA LYS A 18 -21.64 25.25 -1.40
C LYS A 18 -21.08 25.89 -2.66
N LEU A 19 -19.89 25.48 -3.09
CA LEU A 19 -19.24 25.92 -4.33
C LEU A 19 -19.72 25.17 -5.57
N GLY A 20 -20.67 24.23 -5.44
CA GLY A 20 -21.23 23.49 -6.56
C GLY A 20 -20.38 22.31 -7.05
N VAL A 21 -19.46 21.79 -6.22
CA VAL A 21 -18.68 20.60 -6.58
C VAL A 21 -19.59 19.36 -6.60
N ALA A 22 -19.51 18.56 -7.68
CA ALA A 22 -20.36 17.38 -7.82
C ALA A 22 -19.97 16.20 -6.91
N TYR A 23 -18.67 16.02 -6.62
CA TYR A 23 -18.14 14.93 -5.80
C TYR A 23 -16.94 15.37 -4.98
N VAL A 24 -16.80 14.80 -3.79
CA VAL A 24 -15.57 14.86 -2.99
C VAL A 24 -14.89 13.51 -2.96
N CYS A 25 -13.56 13.46 -2.90
CA CYS A 25 -12.80 12.22 -2.85
C CYS A 25 -12.05 12.13 -1.53
N LEU A 26 -12.33 11.08 -0.75
CA LEU A 26 -11.45 10.66 0.33
C LEU A 26 -10.28 9.89 -0.27
N HIS A 27 -9.12 10.52 -0.33
CA HIS A 27 -7.90 9.91 -0.83
C HIS A 27 -6.96 9.60 0.32
N VAL A 28 -6.74 8.31 0.58
CA VAL A 28 -5.83 7.84 1.62
C VAL A 28 -4.44 7.69 1.03
N GLY A 29 -3.53 8.60 1.40
CA GLY A 29 -2.12 8.54 0.99
C GLY A 29 -1.38 7.32 1.53
N ILE A 30 -0.26 6.96 0.90
CA ILE A 30 0.52 5.74 1.24
C ILE A 30 0.96 5.76 2.71
N ASP A 31 1.44 6.90 3.22
CA ASP A 31 1.86 7.02 4.62
C ASP A 31 0.71 6.78 5.60
N GLN A 32 -0.50 7.21 5.24
CA GLN A 32 -1.69 6.97 6.05
C GLN A 32 -2.13 5.51 5.99
N GLN A 33 -1.95 4.84 4.85
CA GLN A 33 -2.18 3.40 4.72
C GLN A 33 -1.21 2.60 5.62
N MET A 34 0.03 3.06 5.76
CA MET A 34 1.05 2.42 6.61
C MET A 34 0.78 2.58 8.11
N ARG A 35 0.02 3.58 8.53
CA ARG A 35 -0.30 3.83 9.95
C ARG A 35 -1.34 2.87 10.54
N GLY A 36 -1.92 1.97 9.73
CA GLY A 36 -2.80 0.90 10.21
C GLY A 36 -4.21 1.34 10.64
N ASN A 37 -4.54 2.64 10.55
CA ASN A 37 -5.89 3.13 10.83
C ASN A 37 -6.90 2.53 9.84
N ASP A 38 -8.13 2.24 10.28
CA ASP A 38 -9.20 1.78 9.39
C ASP A 38 -9.65 2.93 8.46
N PRO A 39 -9.29 2.92 7.15
CA PRO A 39 -9.70 3.97 6.24
C PRO A 39 -11.23 4.03 6.05
N PHE A 40 -11.94 2.94 6.37
CA PHE A 40 -13.39 2.88 6.21
C PHE A 40 -14.14 3.65 7.31
N GLU A 41 -13.54 3.86 8.49
CA GLU A 41 -14.15 4.73 9.51
C GLU A 41 -14.15 6.20 9.08
N ALA A 42 -13.04 6.66 8.51
CA ALA A 42 -12.94 8.00 7.94
C ALA A 42 -13.93 8.18 6.79
N LEU A 43 -14.07 7.16 5.93
CA LEU A 43 -15.07 7.15 4.86
C LEU A 43 -16.50 7.26 5.41
N ARG A 44 -16.89 6.40 6.37
CA ARG A 44 -18.22 6.44 7.00
C ARG A 44 -18.50 7.79 7.64
N SER A 45 -17.51 8.38 8.30
CA SER A 45 -17.64 9.68 8.95
C SER A 45 -17.84 10.80 7.94
N LEU A 46 -17.07 10.79 6.85
CA LEU A 46 -17.20 11.78 5.77
C LEU A 46 -18.54 11.65 5.03
N VAL A 47 -18.97 10.41 4.71
CA VAL A 47 -20.26 10.15 4.03
C VAL A 47 -21.43 10.72 4.84
N LYS A 48 -21.40 10.61 6.17
CA LYS A 48 -22.46 11.15 7.05
C LYS A 48 -22.60 12.67 6.99
N VAL A 49 -21.51 13.40 6.77
CA VAL A 49 -21.49 14.87 6.86
C VAL A 49 -21.38 15.56 5.49
N SER A 50 -20.98 14.83 4.45
CA SER A 50 -20.77 15.39 3.13
C SER A 50 -22.11 15.73 2.47
N PRO A 51 -22.31 16.98 1.98
CA PRO A 51 -23.52 17.35 1.26
C PRO A 51 -23.57 16.80 -0.18
N VAL A 52 -22.47 16.20 -0.64
CA VAL A 52 -22.30 15.67 -2.01
C VAL A 52 -21.75 14.24 -1.96
N PRO A 53 -21.97 13.41 -3.00
CA PRO A 53 -21.51 12.04 -2.98
C PRO A 53 -19.98 11.92 -2.82
N VAL A 54 -19.57 10.88 -2.10
CA VAL A 54 -18.17 10.64 -1.76
C VAL A 54 -17.57 9.58 -2.69
N ALA A 55 -16.45 9.92 -3.31
CA ALA A 55 -15.54 9.00 -3.97
C ALA A 55 -14.44 8.55 -2.98
N VAL A 56 -13.84 7.39 -3.20
CA VAL A 56 -12.73 6.91 -2.37
C VAL A 56 -11.58 6.40 -3.23
N ALA A 57 -10.36 6.75 -2.82
CA ALA A 57 -9.10 6.30 -3.39
C ALA A 57 -8.13 5.94 -2.26
N GLY A 58 -7.18 5.04 -2.52
CA GLY A 58 -6.09 4.73 -1.59
C GLY A 58 -5.94 3.25 -1.28
N GLY A 59 -5.22 2.54 -2.15
CA GLY A 59 -4.83 1.14 -1.92
C GLY A 59 -5.99 0.15 -1.88
N LEU A 60 -7.07 0.43 -2.63
CA LEU A 60 -8.18 -0.49 -2.80
C LEU A 60 -7.81 -1.63 -3.75
N ASN A 61 -8.40 -2.80 -3.52
CA ASN A 61 -8.27 -4.01 -4.32
C ASN A 61 -9.61 -4.77 -4.31
N SER A 62 -9.66 -5.96 -4.91
CA SER A 62 -10.87 -6.80 -4.99
C SER A 62 -11.39 -7.30 -3.64
N GLU A 63 -10.57 -7.28 -2.58
CA GLU A 63 -11.00 -7.63 -1.23
C GLU A 63 -11.65 -6.46 -0.49
N THR A 64 -11.18 -5.24 -0.75
CA THR A 64 -11.49 -4.04 0.04
C THR A 64 -12.48 -3.11 -0.65
N ALA A 65 -12.57 -3.15 -1.98
CA ALA A 65 -13.49 -2.34 -2.75
C ALA A 65 -14.97 -2.55 -2.38
N PRO A 66 -15.47 -3.79 -2.16
CA PRO A 66 -16.85 -3.99 -1.71
C PRO A 66 -17.16 -3.31 -0.37
N ARG A 67 -16.21 -3.34 0.57
CA ARG A 67 -16.34 -2.70 1.88
C ARG A 67 -16.40 -1.16 1.78
N ALA A 68 -15.74 -0.57 0.79
CA ALA A 68 -15.85 0.86 0.52
C ALA A 68 -17.26 1.24 0.03
N VAL A 69 -17.86 0.40 -0.82
CA VAL A 69 -19.26 0.59 -1.27
C VAL A 69 -20.22 0.49 -0.08
N GLU A 70 -20.06 -0.52 0.76
CA GLU A 70 -20.84 -0.71 1.99
C GLU A 70 -20.70 0.49 2.95
N ALA A 71 -19.50 1.07 3.04
CA ALA A 71 -19.25 2.29 3.82
C ALA A 71 -19.86 3.57 3.22
N GLY A 72 -20.51 3.49 2.05
CA GLY A 72 -21.27 4.58 1.43
C GLY A 72 -20.53 5.33 0.32
N ALA A 73 -19.39 4.83 -0.17
CA ALA A 73 -18.75 5.43 -1.34
C ALA A 73 -19.59 5.22 -2.60
N ARG A 74 -19.75 6.28 -3.40
CA ARG A 74 -20.46 6.24 -4.68
C ARG A 74 -19.54 5.99 -5.87
N VAL A 75 -18.26 6.34 -5.73
CA VAL A 75 -17.24 6.14 -6.76
C VAL A 75 -16.02 5.47 -6.13
N ILE A 76 -15.58 4.37 -6.73
CA ILE A 76 -14.44 3.60 -6.29
C ILE A 76 -13.29 3.83 -7.28
N ILE A 77 -12.16 4.34 -6.78
CA ILE A 77 -10.97 4.62 -7.60
C ILE A 77 -9.89 3.61 -7.26
N VAL A 78 -9.55 2.76 -8.23
CA VAL A 78 -8.54 1.70 -8.08
C VAL A 78 -7.38 1.96 -9.04
N GLY A 79 -6.18 2.13 -8.47
CA GLY A 79 -4.94 2.32 -9.22
C GLY A 79 -4.11 1.04 -9.23
N GLY A 80 -3.17 0.93 -8.29
CA GLY A 80 -2.13 -0.10 -8.28
C GLY A 80 -2.61 -1.54 -8.46
N ALA A 81 -3.75 -1.91 -7.85
CA ALA A 81 -4.31 -3.26 -7.99
C ALA A 81 -4.69 -3.64 -9.43
N ILE A 82 -4.96 -2.65 -10.29
CA ILE A 82 -5.19 -2.84 -11.73
C ILE A 82 -3.90 -2.56 -12.50
N THR A 83 -3.35 -1.36 -12.35
CA THR A 83 -2.29 -0.86 -13.25
C THR A 83 -0.95 -1.57 -13.09
N LYS A 84 -0.72 -2.28 -11.98
CA LYS A 84 0.50 -3.05 -11.71
C LYS A 84 0.25 -4.56 -11.76
N SER A 85 -0.93 -4.99 -12.20
CA SER A 85 -1.21 -6.40 -12.48
C SER A 85 -0.57 -6.83 -13.79
N GLU A 86 -0.02 -8.04 -13.85
CA GLU A 86 0.45 -8.65 -15.11
C GLU A 86 -0.71 -8.89 -16.09
N LYS A 87 -1.93 -9.07 -15.56
CA LYS A 87 -3.16 -9.30 -16.34
C LYS A 87 -4.19 -8.24 -15.99
N ILE A 88 -4.05 -7.05 -16.58
CA ILE A 88 -4.88 -5.87 -16.31
C ILE A 88 -6.38 -6.16 -16.51
N THR A 89 -6.75 -6.78 -17.64
CA THR A 89 -8.15 -7.09 -17.97
C THR A 89 -8.77 -8.02 -16.93
N GLU A 90 -8.03 -9.05 -16.52
CA GLU A 90 -8.50 -10.03 -15.55
C GLU A 90 -8.63 -9.42 -14.15
N ALA A 91 -7.66 -8.63 -13.71
CA ALA A 91 -7.74 -7.90 -12.44
C ALA A 91 -8.95 -6.96 -12.40
N THR A 92 -9.23 -6.28 -13.52
CA THR A 92 -10.41 -5.41 -13.65
C THR A 92 -11.71 -6.21 -13.59
N ARG A 93 -11.78 -7.37 -14.25
CA ARG A 93 -12.95 -8.27 -14.22
C ARG A 93 -13.24 -8.76 -12.81
N ILE A 94 -12.23 -9.28 -12.12
CA ILE A 94 -12.35 -9.77 -10.74
C ILE A 94 -12.82 -8.64 -9.80
N LEU A 95 -12.25 -7.44 -9.93
CA LEU A 95 -12.67 -6.29 -9.15
C LEU A 95 -14.14 -5.93 -9.41
N ARG A 96 -14.57 -5.95 -10.68
CA ARG A 96 -15.94 -5.65 -11.07
C ARG A 96 -16.92 -6.68 -10.49
N GLU A 97 -16.60 -7.96 -10.58
CA GLU A 97 -17.40 -9.04 -10.01
C GLU A 97 -17.50 -8.95 -8.48
N ALA A 98 -16.41 -8.58 -7.81
CA ALA A 98 -16.42 -8.34 -6.37
C ALA A 98 -17.37 -7.19 -5.99
N LEU A 99 -17.35 -6.10 -6.77
CA LEU A 99 -18.24 -4.95 -6.57
C LEU A 99 -19.71 -5.31 -6.83
N ASP A 100 -20.01 -6.05 -7.90
CA ASP A 100 -21.39 -6.42 -8.27
C ASP A 100 -21.97 -7.47 -7.31
N SER A 101 -21.16 -8.42 -6.85
CA SER A 101 -21.59 -9.45 -5.91
C SER A 101 -21.59 -9.00 -4.44
N GLY A 102 -20.91 -7.89 -4.14
CA GLY A 102 -20.65 -7.43 -2.78
C GLY A 102 -19.68 -8.33 -1.98
N LYS A 103 -19.09 -9.35 -2.62
CA LYS A 103 -18.20 -10.31 -1.96
C LYS A 103 -16.74 -9.98 -2.23
N ALA A 104 -15.93 -10.00 -1.18
CA ALA A 104 -14.49 -9.85 -1.30
C ALA A 104 -13.90 -11.01 -2.12
N ALA A 105 -13.17 -10.68 -3.20
CA ALA A 105 -12.42 -11.66 -3.97
C ALA A 105 -10.93 -11.61 -3.55
N PRO A 106 -10.33 -12.74 -3.13
CA PRO A 106 -8.95 -12.79 -2.67
C PRO A 106 -7.96 -12.19 -3.68
N SER A 107 -6.98 -11.45 -3.18
CA SER A 107 -5.93 -10.84 -3.99
C SER A 107 -4.57 -11.12 -3.38
N GLU A 108 -3.65 -11.68 -4.18
CA GLU A 108 -2.27 -11.87 -3.73
C GLU A 108 -1.44 -10.58 -3.76
N LEU A 109 -1.82 -9.64 -4.64
CA LEU A 109 -1.13 -8.36 -4.84
C LEU A 109 -1.84 -7.23 -4.09
N PHE A 110 -1.06 -6.24 -3.63
CA PHE A 110 -1.58 -5.06 -2.90
C PHE A 110 -2.35 -5.40 -1.61
N ARG A 111 -2.12 -6.59 -1.05
CA ARG A 111 -2.63 -6.99 0.26
C ARG A 111 -1.88 -6.22 1.36
N ARG A 112 -2.63 -5.76 2.37
CA ARG A 112 -2.05 -5.20 3.60
C ARG A 112 -1.66 -6.37 4.52
N TYR A 113 -0.43 -6.35 4.99
CA TYR A 113 0.11 -7.35 5.90
C TYR A 113 0.25 -6.72 7.30
N SER A 114 -0.09 -7.49 8.32
CA SER A 114 0.15 -7.14 9.73
C SER A 114 1.58 -7.51 10.16
N LEU A 115 2.01 -7.08 11.35
CA LEU A 115 3.36 -7.36 11.87
C LEU A 115 3.65 -8.86 11.98
N ASP A 116 2.66 -9.67 12.33
CA ASP A 116 2.72 -11.12 12.38
C ASP A 116 2.92 -11.77 11.00
N GLN A 117 2.50 -11.11 9.93
CA GLN A 117 2.64 -11.60 8.54
C GLN A 117 3.82 -10.97 7.79
N ILE A 118 4.59 -10.09 8.44
CA ILE A 118 5.63 -9.29 7.77
C ILE A 118 6.73 -10.15 7.14
N ARG A 119 7.05 -11.30 7.76
CA ARG A 119 8.03 -12.26 7.24
C ARG A 119 7.56 -12.87 5.92
N GLU A 120 6.29 -13.25 5.82
CA GLU A 120 5.69 -13.80 4.60
C GLU A 120 5.73 -12.75 3.48
N ALA A 121 5.37 -11.50 3.80
CA ALA A 121 5.43 -10.39 2.86
C ALA A 121 6.85 -10.18 2.29
N PHE A 122 7.87 -10.15 3.16
CA PHE A 122 9.26 -9.98 2.73
C PHE A 122 9.82 -11.16 1.92
N LEU A 123 9.31 -12.37 2.13
CA LEU A 123 9.67 -13.52 1.29
C LEU A 123 9.08 -13.45 -0.12
N LYS A 124 7.97 -12.73 -0.34
CA LYS A 124 7.36 -12.58 -1.66
C LYS A 124 8.11 -11.57 -2.54
N VAL A 125 8.62 -10.49 -1.96
CA VAL A 125 9.34 -9.45 -2.72
C VAL A 125 10.83 -9.78 -2.87
N SER A 126 11.48 -9.19 -3.88
CA SER A 126 12.95 -9.09 -3.94
C SER A 126 13.37 -7.80 -3.22
N SER A 127 14.56 -7.78 -2.59
CA SER A 127 15.02 -6.59 -1.86
C SER A 127 15.31 -5.45 -2.85
N PRO A 128 14.47 -4.40 -2.92
CA PRO A 128 14.65 -3.37 -3.92
C PRO A 128 15.95 -2.59 -3.65
N ASN A 129 16.25 -2.34 -2.37
CA ASN A 129 17.34 -1.45 -1.98
C ASN A 129 18.74 -2.01 -2.23
N VAL A 130 18.95 -3.34 -2.24
CA VAL A 130 20.28 -3.89 -2.53
C VAL A 130 20.59 -3.78 -4.01
N THR A 131 19.66 -4.20 -4.87
CA THR A 131 19.78 -4.06 -6.33
C THR A 131 19.87 -2.59 -6.73
N ASP A 132 19.05 -1.73 -6.11
CA ASP A 132 19.07 -0.29 -6.40
C ASP A 132 20.38 0.39 -5.95
N ALA A 133 20.91 0.03 -4.78
CA ALA A 133 22.20 0.51 -4.30
C ALA A 133 23.40 -0.02 -5.11
N GLN A 134 23.29 -1.21 -5.71
CA GLN A 134 24.26 -1.78 -6.65
C GLN A 134 24.19 -1.12 -8.04
N GLN A 135 23.00 -0.81 -8.54
CA GLN A 135 22.78 -0.30 -9.91
C GLN A 135 22.80 1.23 -10.02
N ARG A 136 22.56 1.97 -8.93
CA ARG A 136 22.53 3.45 -8.93
C ARG A 136 23.84 4.06 -8.39
N LYS A 137 23.81 4.72 -7.23
CA LYS A 137 24.95 5.46 -6.64
C LYS A 137 26.16 4.60 -6.27
N GLY A 138 26.09 3.28 -6.47
CA GLY A 138 27.22 2.39 -6.24
C GLY A 138 27.67 2.37 -4.77
N ALA A 139 26.74 2.47 -3.81
CA ALA A 139 27.12 2.40 -2.40
C ALA A 139 27.65 1.00 -2.00
N MET A 140 27.34 -0.01 -2.81
CA MET A 140 27.69 -1.41 -2.56
C MET A 140 28.32 -2.03 -3.82
N HIS A 141 29.64 -1.89 -3.97
CA HIS A 141 30.40 -2.54 -5.05
C HIS A 141 31.05 -3.84 -4.57
N GLY A 142 31.14 -4.84 -5.45
CA GLY A 142 31.84 -6.10 -5.17
C GLY A 142 31.14 -7.02 -4.16
N ILE A 143 29.92 -6.68 -3.71
CA ILE A 143 29.13 -7.56 -2.86
C ILE A 143 28.56 -8.68 -3.72
N LEU A 144 29.17 -9.86 -3.60
CA LEU A 144 28.68 -11.09 -4.19
C LEU A 144 28.09 -11.98 -3.10
N PRO A 145 26.89 -12.55 -3.29
CA PRO A 145 26.36 -13.52 -2.35
C PRO A 145 27.27 -14.75 -2.31
N ARG A 146 27.84 -15.05 -1.14
CA ARG A 146 28.60 -16.29 -0.88
C ARG A 146 27.66 -17.41 -0.47
N LEU A 147 26.76 -17.78 -1.36
CA LEU A 147 25.80 -18.88 -1.16
C LEU A 147 26.18 -20.01 -2.11
N ASN A 148 26.57 -21.16 -1.57
CA ASN A 148 26.79 -22.38 -2.35
C ASN A 148 25.44 -23.12 -2.44
N GLY A 149 24.67 -22.91 -3.52
CA GLY A 149 23.38 -23.58 -3.71
C GLY A 149 22.32 -22.75 -4.44
N PRO A 150 21.05 -23.22 -4.47
CA PRO A 150 19.94 -22.50 -5.08
C PRO A 150 19.72 -21.13 -4.40
N PRO A 151 19.07 -20.17 -5.08
CA PRO A 151 18.83 -18.83 -4.52
C PRO A 151 18.12 -18.89 -3.16
N VAL A 152 18.75 -18.33 -2.13
CA VAL A 152 18.18 -18.27 -0.77
C VAL A 152 17.57 -16.88 -0.54
N LYS A 153 16.29 -16.82 -0.18
CA LYS A 153 15.68 -15.61 0.36
C LYS A 153 15.79 -15.61 1.89
N VAL A 154 16.24 -14.48 2.44
CA VAL A 154 16.32 -14.27 3.88
C VAL A 154 15.39 -13.13 4.27
N ALA A 155 14.47 -13.41 5.19
CA ALA A 155 13.56 -12.43 5.77
C ALA A 155 13.53 -12.64 7.29
N GLY A 156 13.91 -11.61 8.04
CA GLY A 156 13.96 -11.66 9.50
C GLY A 156 14.46 -10.33 10.08
N PRO A 157 14.53 -10.21 11.41
CA PRO A 157 15.09 -9.04 12.08
C PRO A 157 16.53 -8.80 11.61
N ALA A 158 16.84 -7.59 11.18
CA ALA A 158 18.20 -7.16 10.92
C ALA A 158 18.82 -6.68 12.23
N VAL A 159 19.91 -7.30 12.67
CA VAL A 159 20.68 -6.86 13.84
C VAL A 159 21.95 -6.17 13.36
N THR A 160 22.22 -4.99 13.89
CA THR A 160 23.50 -4.32 13.69
C THR A 160 24.45 -4.77 14.79
N VAL A 161 25.60 -5.33 14.41
CA VAL A 161 26.67 -5.69 15.33
C VAL A 161 27.81 -4.71 15.18
N ARG A 162 28.36 -4.25 16.30
CA ARG A 162 29.62 -3.51 16.31
C ARG A 162 30.73 -4.54 16.45
N THR A 163 31.44 -4.80 15.35
CA THR A 163 32.70 -5.54 15.42
C THR A 163 33.74 -4.63 16.07
N LEU A 164 34.34 -5.08 17.17
CA LEU A 164 35.63 -4.53 17.59
C LEU A 164 36.66 -4.94 16.53
N ASP A 165 37.60 -4.06 16.21
CA ASP A 165 38.72 -4.42 15.33
C ASP A 165 39.31 -5.73 15.84
N GLY A 166 39.28 -6.76 14.98
CA GLY A 166 39.85 -8.05 15.33
C GLY A 166 41.27 -7.81 15.84
N ILE A 167 41.63 -8.45 16.96
CA ILE A 167 42.95 -8.32 17.57
C ILE A 167 43.98 -8.54 16.46
N GLY A 168 44.57 -7.45 16.00
CA GLY A 168 45.58 -7.47 14.96
C GLY A 168 46.75 -8.26 15.50
N ARG A 169 46.91 -9.51 15.06
CA ARG A 169 48.23 -10.12 15.10
C ARG A 169 49.04 -9.43 14.03
N SER A 170 49.77 -8.41 14.48
CA SER A 170 50.95 -7.91 13.80
C SER A 170 51.90 -9.08 13.49
N ARG A 171 52.23 -9.26 12.22
CA ARG A 171 53.57 -9.47 11.64
C ARG A 171 53.47 -10.37 10.40
N TRP A 172 53.92 -9.78 9.29
CA TRP A 172 54.55 -10.33 8.08
C TRP A 172 54.34 -11.81 7.77
#